data_AF-A0A8J2EDU9-F1
#
_entry.id   AF-A0A8J2EDU9-F1
#
_cell.length_a   1.000
_cell.length_b   1.000
_cell.length_c   1.000
_cell.angle_alpha   90.00
_cell.angle_beta   90.00
_cell.angle_gamma   90.00
#
_symmetry.space_group_name_H-M   'P 1'
#
loop_
_entity.id
_entity.type
_entity.pdbx_description
1 polymer ?
#
loop_
_entity_poly.entity_id
_entity_poly.type
_entity_poly.pdbx_seq_one_letter_code
_entity_poly.pdbx_strand_id
1 'polypeptide(L)'
;MALLMRNVCKVLSKTTQNGAVRSFSASKVHHQESLVEQEGKTKCTLIPGDGVGPELVLSVQQVFKAANVPVEFEPYFLSEVNPTLSAPLEQVSNSIARNRVCLKGILATPDHSHTGELQTLNMKLRNKLDLYSNVVHVKSLPGVNSRHKNVDCVIIREQSEGEYSALEHECVKGVVECLKIVTATKSQRIAKFAFDYAVKNNRKKVTCVHKANIMKLGDGLFLKSCQEIAKLYPKHTYSEAVGKNVANPTALILCSVKLLNHINLKRYAVQIREALNRVLNEGKVRTKDLGGQNSTTDFTQAVISALHHLLAVIRQEIVKNHLLVTAIIQTEINVKKKAELMQEVEKRKSQLVFALAAFKKANIVGACVIDKMAKDELMSTSEEQQRMLRKRRDKRGLADTANKVNGTKDELEQQQQAIILSGKLLGKYGRREVTDKALLTLAFIFFLACVAYVLQKRLW
;
A
#
# COMPACT_ATOMS: atom_id res chain seq x y z
N MET A 1 37.40 77.84 -54.49
CA MET A 1 38.78 78.36 -54.47
C MET A 1 39.65 77.41 -53.64
N ALA A 2 40.92 77.24 -54.02
CA ALA A 2 42.10 76.71 -53.28
C ALA A 2 41.85 75.92 -51.96
N LEU A 3 42.35 74.69 -51.71
CA LEU A 3 43.50 73.94 -52.27
C LEU A 3 44.85 74.69 -52.09
N LEU A 4 45.51 74.45 -50.95
CA LEU A 4 46.89 74.77 -50.46
C LEU A 4 46.80 74.77 -48.90
N MET A 5 47.71 74.26 -48.06
CA MET A 5 49.05 73.67 -48.19
C MET A 5 49.26 72.55 -47.14
N ARG A 6 50.26 71.69 -47.36
CA ARG A 6 50.78 70.72 -46.38
C ARG A 6 51.97 71.28 -45.59
N ASN A 7 52.12 70.84 -44.33
CA ASN A 7 53.36 70.72 -43.53
C ASN A 7 54.15 72.00 -43.16
N VAL A 8 54.60 72.08 -41.89
CA VAL A 8 56.03 72.10 -41.45
C VAL A 8 56.14 72.56 -39.97
N CYS A 9 57.07 71.96 -39.21
CA CYS A 9 57.56 72.28 -37.85
C CYS A 9 56.51 72.39 -36.70
N LYS A 10 56.49 71.58 -35.64
CA LYS A 10 57.53 71.09 -34.69
C LYS A 10 58.28 72.18 -33.89
N VAL A 11 58.09 72.10 -32.55
CA VAL A 11 59.12 72.18 -31.47
C VAL A 11 59.36 73.54 -30.75
N LEU A 12 58.91 73.57 -29.48
CA LEU A 12 59.41 74.32 -28.29
C LEU A 12 59.26 75.87 -28.26
N SER A 13 59.13 76.55 -27.11
CA SER A 13 58.69 76.16 -25.75
C SER A 13 58.56 77.39 -24.83
N LYS A 14 57.93 77.21 -23.65
CA LYS A 14 58.02 78.03 -22.42
C LYS A 14 57.39 79.45 -22.41
N THR A 15 56.21 79.51 -21.78
CA THR A 15 55.92 80.55 -20.77
C THR A 15 55.19 79.94 -19.57
N THR A 16 55.95 79.54 -18.55
CA THR A 16 55.56 79.55 -17.12
C THR A 16 55.37 81.02 -16.68
N GLN A 17 54.53 81.48 -15.75
CA GLN A 17 53.71 80.98 -14.62
C GLN A 17 52.64 82.08 -14.33
N ASN A 18 51.61 82.00 -13.47
CA ASN A 18 51.07 80.98 -12.55
C ASN A 18 49.55 81.26 -12.31
N GLY A 19 48.80 80.39 -11.64
CA GLY A 19 47.41 80.71 -11.20
C GLY A 19 46.60 79.48 -10.77
N ALA A 20 46.43 79.29 -9.46
CA ALA A 20 45.92 78.03 -8.91
C ALA A 20 44.38 77.94 -8.86
N VAL A 21 43.82 76.86 -9.40
CA VAL A 21 42.51 76.32 -9.01
C VAL A 21 42.70 74.83 -8.73
N ARG A 22 42.41 74.41 -7.48
CA ARG A 22 42.43 72.98 -7.10
C ARG A 22 41.14 72.32 -7.56
N SER A 23 41.22 71.37 -8.48
CA SER A 23 40.19 70.36 -8.69
C SER A 23 40.79 68.97 -8.48
N PHE A 24 40.05 68.10 -7.78
CA PHE A 24 40.53 66.78 -7.40
C PHE A 24 40.66 65.87 -8.61
N SER A 25 41.81 65.21 -8.76
CA SER A 25 41.97 64.10 -9.70
C SER A 25 41.20 62.88 -9.19
N ALA A 26 39.96 62.70 -9.64
CA ALA A 26 39.26 61.44 -9.50
C ALA A 26 39.95 60.39 -10.38
N SER A 27 40.71 59.48 -9.77
CA SER A 27 41.27 58.31 -10.46
C SER A 27 40.15 57.56 -11.16
N LYS A 28 40.24 57.40 -12.49
CA LYS A 28 39.34 56.51 -13.21
C LYS A 28 39.54 55.09 -12.67
N VAL A 29 38.57 54.62 -11.88
CA VAL A 29 38.40 53.20 -11.64
C VAL A 29 38.18 52.58 -13.01
N HIS A 30 39.15 51.81 -13.50
CA HIS A 30 38.90 50.88 -14.57
C HIS A 30 37.90 49.87 -14.02
N HIS A 31 36.62 50.06 -14.32
CA HIS A 31 35.67 48.95 -14.33
C HIS A 31 36.21 47.97 -15.36
N GLN A 32 36.86 46.93 -14.84
CA GLN A 32 37.27 45.77 -15.59
C GLN A 32 35.98 45.02 -15.90
N GLU A 33 35.27 45.47 -16.95
CA GLU A 33 34.19 44.69 -17.55
C GLU A 33 34.81 43.35 -17.93
N SER A 34 34.43 42.33 -17.18
CA SER A 34 34.81 40.95 -17.47
C SER A 34 34.38 40.65 -18.89
N LEU A 35 35.34 40.27 -19.73
CA LEU A 35 35.08 39.72 -21.06
C LEU A 35 34.32 38.40 -20.89
N VAL A 36 33.00 38.50 -20.73
CA VAL A 36 32.09 37.38 -20.88
C VAL A 36 32.13 37.04 -22.36
N GLU A 37 32.79 35.94 -22.69
CA GLU A 37 32.71 35.34 -24.02
C GLU A 37 31.23 35.26 -24.42
N GLN A 38 30.88 35.62 -25.66
CA GLN A 38 29.50 35.52 -26.12
C GLN A 38 29.13 34.04 -26.23
N GLU A 39 28.61 33.48 -25.12
CA GLU A 39 28.05 32.13 -25.09
C GLU A 39 27.00 32.02 -26.21
N GLY A 40 27.23 31.07 -27.13
CA GLY A 40 26.34 30.85 -28.26
C GLY A 40 24.93 30.52 -27.76
N LYS A 41 23.94 31.35 -28.13
CA LYS A 41 22.55 31.16 -27.71
C LYS A 41 22.07 29.76 -28.08
N THR A 42 21.69 28.98 -27.07
CA THR A 42 21.19 27.62 -27.28
C THR A 42 19.75 27.68 -27.75
N LYS A 43 19.46 27.13 -28.94
CA LYS A 43 18.10 27.06 -29.47
C LYS A 43 17.32 25.93 -28.78
N CYS A 44 16.09 26.21 -28.37
CA CYS A 44 15.21 25.27 -27.70
C CYS A 44 13.82 25.28 -28.31
N THR A 45 13.32 24.12 -28.74
CA THR A 45 11.95 24.01 -29.26
C THR A 45 10.96 24.22 -28.12
N LEU A 46 9.97 25.10 -28.31
CA LEU A 46 8.98 25.43 -27.29
C LEU A 46 7.58 25.04 -27.76
N ILE A 47 6.88 24.22 -26.98
CA ILE A 47 5.50 23.82 -27.26
C ILE A 47 4.61 24.32 -26.11
N PRO A 48 3.86 25.43 -26.28
CA PRO A 48 2.98 25.96 -25.23
C PRO A 48 1.94 24.95 -24.74
N GLY A 49 1.40 24.15 -25.66
CA GLY A 49 0.34 23.19 -25.38
C GLY A 49 -1.03 23.83 -25.13
N ASP A 50 -1.90 23.07 -24.48
CA ASP A 50 -3.32 23.38 -24.29
C ASP A 50 -3.63 23.84 -22.85
N GLY A 51 -4.83 24.39 -22.65
CA GLY A 51 -5.34 24.79 -21.33
C GLY A 51 -4.47 25.87 -20.67
N VAL A 52 -3.97 25.59 -19.46
CA VAL A 52 -3.06 26.50 -18.73
C VAL A 52 -1.61 26.48 -19.25
N GLY A 53 -1.29 25.62 -20.22
CA GLY A 53 0.07 25.47 -20.77
C GLY A 53 0.70 26.79 -21.25
N PRO A 54 0.01 27.60 -22.08
CA PRO A 54 0.54 28.88 -22.56
C PRO A 54 0.85 29.89 -21.44
N GLU A 55 0.01 29.99 -20.41
CA GLU A 55 0.24 30.88 -19.26
C GLU A 55 1.52 30.50 -18.50
N LEU A 56 1.68 29.21 -18.20
CA LEU A 56 2.86 28.69 -17.52
C LEU A 56 4.13 28.87 -18.36
N VAL A 57 4.04 28.71 -19.67
CA VAL A 57 5.17 28.92 -20.58
C VAL A 57 5.56 30.40 -20.67
N LEU A 58 4.60 31.32 -20.71
CA LEU A 58 4.87 32.78 -20.64
C LEU A 58 5.57 33.15 -19.32
N SER A 59 5.14 32.57 -18.20
CA SER A 59 5.80 32.76 -16.90
C SER A 59 7.26 32.29 -16.93
N VAL A 60 7.54 31.11 -17.50
CA VAL A 60 8.92 30.60 -17.68
C VAL A 60 9.74 31.54 -18.57
N GLN A 61 9.19 32.04 -19.67
CA GLN A 61 9.89 32.98 -20.57
C GLN A 61 10.22 34.31 -19.87
N GLN A 62 9.31 34.83 -19.03
CA GLN A 62 9.57 36.04 -18.24
C GLN A 62 10.72 35.83 -17.24
N VAL A 63 10.74 34.70 -16.53
CA VAL A 63 11.84 34.35 -15.60
C VAL A 63 13.17 34.17 -16.34
N PHE A 64 13.18 33.48 -17.48
CA PHE A 64 14.39 33.28 -18.29
C PHE A 64 14.94 34.62 -18.82
N LYS A 65 14.06 35.52 -19.24
CA LYS A 65 14.44 36.88 -19.67
C LYS A 65 15.00 37.71 -18.51
N ALA A 66 14.37 37.68 -17.33
CA ALA A 66 14.83 38.39 -16.15
C ALA A 66 16.19 37.88 -15.64
N ALA A 67 16.46 36.57 -15.78
CA ALA A 67 17.73 35.94 -15.44
C ALA A 67 18.79 36.00 -16.58
N ASN A 68 18.50 36.67 -17.71
CA ASN A 68 19.37 36.75 -18.89
C ASN A 68 19.92 35.39 -19.39
N VAL A 69 19.10 34.34 -19.32
CA VAL A 69 19.50 32.98 -19.74
C VAL A 69 19.79 32.96 -21.26
N PRO A 70 20.93 32.40 -21.72
CA PRO A 70 21.31 32.38 -23.14
C PRO A 70 20.57 31.30 -23.95
N VAL A 71 19.23 31.28 -23.85
CA VAL A 71 18.34 30.35 -24.55
C VAL A 71 17.40 31.11 -25.48
N GLU A 72 17.33 30.68 -26.73
CA GLU A 72 16.41 31.19 -27.75
C GLU A 72 15.29 30.15 -27.97
N PHE A 73 14.03 30.54 -27.73
CA PHE A 73 12.89 29.64 -27.90
C PHE A 73 12.34 29.69 -29.34
N GLU A 74 12.18 28.53 -29.97
CA GLU A 74 11.52 28.33 -31.28
C GLU A 74 10.10 27.78 -31.03
N PRO A 75 9.05 28.64 -31.00
CA PRO A 75 7.71 28.22 -30.59
C PRO A 75 6.94 27.49 -31.71
N TYR A 76 6.30 26.38 -31.33
CA TYR A 76 5.36 25.62 -32.16
C TYR A 76 4.06 25.39 -31.40
N PHE A 77 2.93 25.75 -32.00
CA PHE A 77 1.63 25.35 -31.49
C PHE A 77 1.34 23.90 -31.92
N LEU A 78 0.99 23.05 -30.97
CA LEU A 78 0.70 21.64 -31.17
C LEU A 78 -0.44 21.27 -30.21
N SER A 79 -1.53 20.72 -30.74
CA SER A 79 -2.76 20.40 -30.03
C SER A 79 -3.45 19.20 -30.69
N GLU A 80 -4.06 18.31 -29.88
CA GLU A 80 -4.99 17.28 -30.38
C GLU A 80 -6.42 17.82 -30.47
N VAL A 81 -6.78 18.81 -29.64
CA VAL A 81 -8.13 19.38 -29.53
C VAL A 81 -8.41 20.39 -30.65
N ASN A 82 -7.39 21.11 -31.12
CA ASN A 82 -7.49 22.08 -32.21
C ASN A 82 -6.62 21.68 -33.43
N PRO A 83 -6.97 20.63 -34.19
CA PRO A 83 -6.15 20.14 -35.32
C PRO A 83 -5.82 21.20 -36.36
N THR A 84 -6.76 22.09 -36.68
CA THR A 84 -6.62 23.13 -37.73
C THR A 84 -5.52 24.15 -37.44
N LEU A 85 -5.23 24.41 -36.17
CA LEU A 85 -4.16 25.34 -35.74
C LEU A 85 -2.85 24.59 -35.43
N SER A 86 -2.92 23.26 -35.28
CA SER A 86 -1.83 22.39 -34.85
C SER A 86 -0.76 22.28 -35.95
N ALA A 87 0.50 22.55 -35.61
CA ALA A 87 1.61 22.35 -36.54
C ALA A 87 1.78 20.85 -36.85
N PRO A 88 2.16 20.47 -38.09
CA PRO A 88 2.43 19.09 -38.43
C PRO A 88 3.47 18.45 -37.49
N LEU A 89 3.18 17.26 -36.97
CA LEU A 89 4.08 16.53 -36.06
C LEU A 89 5.49 16.36 -36.66
N GLU A 90 5.58 16.18 -37.97
CA GLU A 90 6.84 16.16 -38.74
C GLU A 90 7.70 17.40 -38.50
N GLN A 91 7.11 18.59 -38.62
CA GLN A 91 7.82 19.86 -38.46
C GLN A 91 8.35 20.03 -37.02
N VAL A 92 7.51 19.74 -36.03
CA VAL A 92 7.87 19.85 -34.60
C VAL A 92 8.96 18.86 -34.22
N SER A 93 8.81 17.58 -34.60
CA SER A 93 9.82 16.55 -34.34
C SER A 93 11.16 16.84 -35.04
N ASN A 94 11.14 17.42 -36.24
CA ASN A 94 12.37 17.84 -36.94
C ASN A 94 13.04 19.04 -36.26
N SER A 95 12.30 20.00 -35.70
CA SER A 95 12.86 21.07 -34.85
C SER A 95 13.50 20.47 -33.59
N ILE A 96 12.85 19.54 -32.90
CA ILE A 96 13.42 18.89 -31.70
C ILE A 96 14.66 18.07 -32.04
N ALA A 97 14.68 17.35 -33.16
CA ALA A 97 15.84 16.60 -33.63
C ALA A 97 17.04 17.52 -33.98
N ARG A 98 16.76 18.72 -34.51
CA ARG A 98 17.76 19.76 -34.82
C ARG A 98 18.31 20.40 -33.55
N ASN A 99 17.43 20.86 -32.66
CA ASN A 99 17.78 21.62 -31.45
C ASN A 99 18.23 20.73 -30.29
N ARG A 100 17.92 19.42 -30.33
CA ARG A 100 18.16 18.39 -29.30
C ARG A 100 17.46 18.62 -27.94
N VAL A 101 16.94 19.80 -27.68
CA VAL A 101 16.20 20.15 -26.45
C VAL A 101 14.84 20.75 -26.77
N CYS A 102 13.86 20.41 -25.93
CA CYS A 102 12.48 20.87 -26.05
C CYS A 102 11.89 21.15 -24.67
N LEU A 103 11.16 22.26 -24.53
CA LEU A 103 10.26 22.52 -23.42
C LEU A 103 8.81 22.38 -23.93
N LYS A 104 7.98 21.58 -23.26
CA LYS A 104 6.55 21.45 -23.59
C LYS A 104 5.66 21.67 -22.38
N GLY A 105 4.52 22.32 -22.61
CA GLY A 105 3.37 22.29 -21.71
C GLY A 105 2.62 20.96 -21.77
N ILE A 106 1.39 20.96 -21.26
CA ILE A 106 0.47 19.83 -21.33
C ILE A 106 -0.20 19.87 -22.71
N LEU A 107 -0.27 18.73 -23.40
CA LEU A 107 -1.15 18.57 -24.56
C LEU A 107 -2.39 17.86 -24.04
N ALA A 108 -3.57 18.41 -24.30
CA ALA A 108 -4.82 17.76 -23.96
C ALA A 108 -5.04 16.57 -24.91
N THR A 109 -5.43 15.43 -24.37
CA THR A 109 -5.79 14.22 -25.12
C THR A 109 -7.27 13.93 -24.88
N PRO A 110 -8.09 13.70 -25.91
CA PRO A 110 -9.50 13.37 -25.75
C PRO A 110 -9.68 11.92 -25.24
N ASP A 111 -10.73 11.69 -24.44
CA ASP A 111 -11.06 10.35 -23.91
C ASP A 111 -11.48 9.35 -25.01
N HIS A 112 -11.92 9.86 -26.16
CA HIS A 112 -12.31 9.08 -27.33
C HIS A 112 -11.67 9.65 -28.61
N SER A 113 -11.16 8.75 -29.45
CA SER A 113 -10.58 9.12 -30.74
C SER A 113 -11.68 9.34 -31.78
N HIS A 114 -11.81 10.57 -32.28
CA HIS A 114 -12.72 10.88 -33.39
C HIS A 114 -12.26 10.29 -34.74
N THR A 115 -10.99 9.90 -34.86
CA THR A 115 -10.38 9.37 -36.09
C THR A 115 -10.14 7.86 -36.05
N GLY A 116 -10.42 7.19 -34.92
CA GLY A 116 -10.08 5.79 -34.69
C GLY A 116 -8.59 5.53 -34.40
N GLU A 117 -7.73 6.56 -34.41
CA GLU A 117 -6.34 6.42 -33.99
C GLU A 117 -6.24 6.25 -32.47
N LEU A 118 -5.65 5.13 -32.02
CA LEU A 118 -5.40 4.85 -30.59
C LEU A 118 -4.15 5.56 -30.03
N GLN A 119 -3.26 6.06 -30.90
CA GLN A 119 -2.03 6.72 -30.48
C GLN A 119 -2.21 8.24 -30.32
N THR A 120 -2.05 8.72 -29.10
CA THR A 120 -2.06 10.16 -28.78
C THR A 120 -0.85 10.88 -29.42
N LEU A 121 -0.94 12.19 -29.62
CA LEU A 121 0.15 13.01 -30.16
C LEU A 121 1.37 13.00 -29.22
N ASN A 122 1.12 12.94 -27.90
CA ASN A 122 2.18 12.68 -26.90
C ASN A 122 2.86 11.32 -27.12
N MET A 123 2.15 10.27 -27.55
CA MET A 123 2.73 8.95 -27.87
C MET A 123 3.50 8.99 -29.19
N LYS A 124 2.89 9.53 -30.26
CA LYS A 124 3.55 9.65 -31.57
C LYS A 124 4.86 10.45 -31.48
N LEU A 125 4.88 11.56 -30.73
CA LEU A 125 6.08 12.37 -30.50
C LEU A 125 7.19 11.59 -29.76
N ARG A 126 6.83 10.85 -28.71
CA ARG A 126 7.79 10.03 -27.93
C ARG A 126 8.35 8.87 -28.75
N ASN A 127 7.49 8.19 -29.51
CA ASN A 127 7.89 7.06 -30.37
C ASN A 127 8.82 7.53 -31.49
N LYS A 128 8.52 8.65 -32.16
CA LYS A 128 9.32 9.17 -33.27
C LYS A 128 10.72 9.65 -32.85
N LEU A 129 10.84 10.17 -31.63
CA LEU A 129 12.11 10.66 -31.07
C LEU A 129 12.81 9.62 -30.16
N ASP A 130 12.27 8.39 -30.06
CA ASP A 130 12.66 7.33 -29.12
C ASP A 130 12.91 7.83 -27.68
N LEU A 131 12.00 8.68 -27.18
CA LEU A 131 12.03 9.21 -25.81
C LEU A 131 11.56 8.15 -24.81
N TYR A 132 12.40 7.14 -24.60
CA TYR A 132 12.05 5.90 -23.90
C TYR A 132 12.00 6.00 -22.37
N SER A 133 12.66 7.00 -21.79
CA SER A 133 12.83 7.16 -20.35
C SER A 133 12.17 8.43 -19.84
N ASN A 134 11.18 8.27 -18.96
CA ASN A 134 10.64 9.37 -18.17
C ASN A 134 11.30 9.40 -16.79
N VAL A 135 11.70 10.59 -16.34
CA VAL A 135 12.32 10.81 -15.03
C VAL A 135 11.48 11.80 -14.25
N VAL A 136 10.81 11.33 -13.20
CA VAL A 136 9.98 12.15 -12.32
C VAL A 136 10.64 12.27 -10.96
N HIS A 137 10.98 13.49 -10.57
CA HIS A 137 11.52 13.82 -9.27
C HIS A 137 10.38 14.08 -8.28
N VAL A 138 10.31 13.30 -7.19
CA VAL A 138 9.31 13.47 -6.14
C VAL A 138 10.05 13.86 -4.86
N LYS A 139 10.14 15.17 -4.61
CA LYS A 139 10.85 15.76 -3.48
C LYS A 139 9.94 16.67 -2.66
N SER A 140 9.97 16.55 -1.33
CA SER A 140 9.32 17.51 -0.44
C SER A 140 9.99 18.88 -0.58
N LEU A 141 9.21 19.89 -0.98
CA LEU A 141 9.67 21.27 -1.08
C LEU A 141 9.61 21.97 0.29
N PRO A 142 10.64 22.73 0.70
CA PRO A 142 10.56 23.56 1.90
C PRO A 142 9.46 24.62 1.71
N GLY A 143 8.66 24.84 2.75
CA GLY A 143 7.50 25.76 2.72
C GLY A 143 6.18 25.15 2.23
N VAL A 144 6.17 24.00 1.56
CA VAL A 144 4.92 23.35 1.10
C VAL A 144 4.39 22.38 2.16
N ASN A 145 3.15 22.57 2.60
CA ASN A 145 2.57 21.74 3.67
C ASN A 145 1.95 20.43 3.16
N SER A 146 2.78 19.39 3.01
CA SER A 146 2.35 18.01 2.72
C SER A 146 2.16 17.15 3.97
N ARG A 147 1.30 16.12 3.93
CA ARG A 147 1.13 15.11 5.00
C ARG A 147 2.44 14.37 5.34
N HIS A 148 3.19 14.01 4.30
CA HIS A 148 4.49 13.35 4.43
C HIS A 148 5.62 14.38 4.25
N LYS A 149 6.60 14.36 5.15
CA LYS A 149 7.79 15.23 5.10
C LYS A 149 9.02 14.42 4.67
N ASN A 150 10.05 15.10 4.20
CA ASN A 150 11.35 14.52 3.82
C ASN A 150 11.25 13.38 2.78
N VAL A 151 10.29 13.47 1.86
CA VAL A 151 10.22 12.57 0.70
C VAL A 151 11.28 13.02 -0.30
N ASP A 152 12.09 12.07 -0.78
CA ASP A 152 13.04 12.29 -1.88
C ASP A 152 13.24 10.97 -2.63
N CYS A 153 12.47 10.78 -3.69
CA CYS A 153 12.62 9.66 -4.61
C CYS A 153 12.53 10.11 -6.07
N VAL A 154 13.08 9.27 -6.96
CA VAL A 154 13.04 9.48 -8.40
C VAL A 154 12.37 8.26 -9.02
N ILE A 155 11.34 8.49 -9.83
CA ILE A 155 10.63 7.45 -10.57
C ILE A 155 11.15 7.49 -12.00
N ILE A 156 11.75 6.38 -12.43
CA ILE A 156 12.18 6.17 -13.81
C ILE A 156 11.20 5.19 -14.44
N ARG A 157 10.53 5.60 -15.53
CA ARG A 157 9.44 4.86 -16.16
C ARG A 157 9.72 4.67 -17.65
N GLU A 158 9.60 3.43 -18.12
CA GLU A 158 9.54 3.08 -19.55
C GLU A 158 8.30 3.73 -20.18
N GLN A 159 8.45 4.34 -21.36
CA GLN A 159 7.37 5.06 -22.04
C GLN A 159 7.14 4.69 -23.51
N SER A 160 7.88 3.72 -24.06
CA SER A 160 7.84 3.34 -25.47
C SER A 160 7.17 1.99 -25.74
N GLU A 161 6.80 1.23 -24.71
CA GLU A 161 6.03 -0.02 -24.80
C GLU A 161 5.12 -0.19 -23.57
N GLY A 162 4.81 -1.43 -23.19
CA GLY A 162 3.91 -1.74 -22.09
C GLY A 162 2.49 -1.30 -22.41
N GLU A 163 1.88 -0.56 -21.49
CA GLU A 163 0.53 -0.01 -21.67
C GLU A 163 0.48 1.02 -22.82
N TYR A 164 1.62 1.58 -23.25
CA TYR A 164 1.70 2.50 -24.40
C TYR A 164 1.84 1.80 -25.76
N SER A 165 1.54 0.49 -25.84
CA SER A 165 1.53 -0.23 -27.12
C SER A 165 0.40 0.23 -28.06
N ALA A 166 -0.72 0.74 -27.50
CA ALA A 166 -1.90 1.20 -28.25
C ALA A 166 -2.44 0.18 -29.27
N LEU A 167 -2.42 -1.11 -28.89
CA LEU A 167 -2.96 -2.22 -29.66
C LEU A 167 -4.23 -2.72 -28.98
N GLU A 168 -5.37 -2.18 -29.39
CA GLU A 168 -6.69 -2.54 -28.86
C GLU A 168 -7.64 -2.89 -30.01
N HIS A 169 -8.52 -3.86 -29.77
CA HIS A 169 -9.55 -4.27 -30.73
C HIS A 169 -10.76 -4.87 -30.03
N GLU A 170 -11.94 -4.70 -30.64
CA GLU A 170 -13.19 -5.31 -30.17
C GLU A 170 -13.46 -6.60 -30.96
N CYS A 171 -13.13 -7.75 -30.38
CA CYS A 171 -13.29 -9.06 -31.03
C CYS A 171 -14.76 -9.40 -31.34
N VAL A 172 -15.64 -9.04 -30.39
CA VAL A 172 -17.08 -9.22 -30.45
C VAL A 172 -17.69 -8.03 -29.70
N LYS A 173 -18.86 -7.54 -30.13
CA LYS A 173 -19.54 -6.40 -29.49
C LYS A 173 -19.63 -6.57 -27.96
N GLY A 174 -19.01 -5.64 -27.21
CA GLY A 174 -18.89 -5.66 -25.76
C GLY A 174 -17.63 -6.36 -25.21
N VAL A 175 -16.73 -6.86 -26.05
CA VAL A 175 -15.51 -7.59 -25.67
C VAL A 175 -14.29 -6.93 -26.33
N VAL A 176 -13.59 -6.10 -25.55
CA VAL A 176 -12.39 -5.38 -25.97
C VAL A 176 -11.14 -6.08 -25.42
N GLU A 177 -10.19 -6.37 -26.30
CA GLU A 177 -8.87 -6.88 -25.97
C GLU A 177 -7.80 -5.78 -26.08
N CYS A 178 -6.92 -5.69 -25.09
CA CYS A 178 -5.78 -4.76 -25.05
C CYS A 178 -4.46 -5.55 -24.98
N LEU A 179 -3.60 -5.38 -26.00
CA LEU A 179 -2.37 -6.13 -26.17
C LEU A 179 -1.16 -5.34 -25.64
N LYS A 180 -0.81 -5.59 -24.37
CA LYS A 180 0.41 -5.09 -23.73
C LYS A 180 1.64 -5.83 -24.26
N ILE A 181 2.54 -5.11 -24.97
CA ILE A 181 3.83 -5.65 -25.43
C ILE A 181 4.94 -5.25 -24.45
N VAL A 182 5.82 -6.20 -24.10
CA VAL A 182 7.04 -5.97 -23.29
C VAL A 182 8.20 -6.72 -23.94
N THR A 183 9.31 -6.05 -24.18
CA THR A 183 10.49 -6.61 -24.86
C THR A 183 11.72 -6.58 -23.97
N ALA A 184 12.59 -7.58 -24.12
CA ALA A 184 13.82 -7.69 -23.34
C ALA A 184 14.76 -6.50 -23.59
N THR A 185 14.88 -6.06 -24.84
CA THR A 185 15.76 -4.96 -25.26
C THR A 185 15.36 -3.62 -24.64
N LYS A 186 14.05 -3.28 -24.67
CA LYS A 186 13.53 -2.07 -24.03
C LYS A 186 13.54 -2.17 -22.49
N SER A 187 13.32 -3.35 -21.94
CA SER A 187 13.45 -3.61 -20.49
C SER A 187 14.90 -3.44 -20.00
N GLN A 188 15.89 -3.95 -20.74
CA GLN A 188 17.31 -3.82 -20.40
C GLN A 188 17.81 -2.37 -20.54
N ARG A 189 17.41 -1.62 -21.58
CA ARG A 189 17.84 -0.21 -21.75
C ARG A 189 17.33 0.70 -20.63
N ILE A 190 16.07 0.56 -20.20
CA ILE A 190 15.51 1.38 -19.12
C ILE A 190 16.12 0.99 -17.76
N ALA A 191 16.37 -0.30 -17.52
CA ALA A 191 17.09 -0.75 -16.33
C ALA A 191 18.52 -0.17 -16.28
N LYS A 192 19.26 -0.23 -17.39
CA LYS A 192 20.62 0.35 -17.49
C LYS A 192 20.59 1.85 -17.23
N PHE A 193 19.68 2.58 -17.87
CA PHE A 193 19.49 4.02 -17.61
C PHE A 193 19.20 4.31 -16.14
N ALA A 194 18.38 3.50 -15.47
CA ALA A 194 18.06 3.69 -14.05
C ALA A 194 19.28 3.49 -13.13
N PHE A 195 20.14 2.52 -13.43
CA PHE A 195 21.40 2.32 -12.68
C PHE A 195 22.44 3.40 -12.99
N ASP A 196 22.64 3.77 -14.27
CA ASP A 196 23.54 4.87 -14.66
C ASP A 196 23.12 6.20 -14.02
N TYR A 197 21.80 6.47 -13.99
CA TYR A 197 21.24 7.62 -13.28
C TYR A 197 21.50 7.54 -11.77
N ALA A 198 21.35 6.36 -11.16
CA ALA A 198 21.62 6.18 -9.74
C ALA A 198 23.08 6.45 -9.38
N VAL A 199 24.02 5.94 -10.19
CA VAL A 199 25.46 6.23 -10.09
C VAL A 199 25.71 7.74 -10.19
N LYS A 200 25.23 8.38 -11.26
CA LYS A 200 25.46 9.82 -11.53
C LYS A 200 24.90 10.74 -10.45
N ASN A 201 23.82 10.33 -9.78
CA ASN A 201 23.13 11.10 -8.73
C ASN A 201 23.40 10.58 -7.31
N ASN A 202 24.45 9.77 -7.10
CA ASN A 202 24.85 9.22 -5.79
C ASN A 202 23.72 8.49 -5.02
N ARG A 203 22.77 7.86 -5.74
CA ARG A 203 21.65 7.11 -5.16
C ARG A 203 22.06 5.66 -4.88
N LYS A 204 22.09 5.26 -3.61
CA LYS A 204 22.59 3.93 -3.18
C LYS A 204 21.68 2.74 -3.51
N LYS A 205 20.42 2.96 -3.90
CA LYS A 205 19.39 1.91 -4.02
C LYS A 205 18.53 2.11 -5.25
N VAL A 206 18.30 1.02 -6.00
CA VAL A 206 17.35 0.94 -7.11
C VAL A 206 16.29 -0.11 -6.77
N THR A 207 15.01 0.17 -7.03
CA THR A 207 13.90 -0.74 -6.71
C THR A 207 13.08 -1.00 -7.96
N CYS A 208 13.02 -2.27 -8.38
CA CYS A 208 12.16 -2.68 -9.49
C CYS A 208 10.72 -2.79 -9.01
N VAL A 209 9.80 -2.09 -9.66
CA VAL A 209 8.36 -2.18 -9.42
C VAL A 209 7.73 -2.98 -10.56
N HIS A 210 7.00 -4.03 -10.22
CA HIS A 210 6.48 -5.03 -11.16
C HIS A 210 5.30 -5.78 -10.55
N LYS A 211 4.48 -6.42 -11.39
CA LYS A 211 3.37 -7.31 -11.01
C LYS A 211 3.55 -8.73 -11.57
N ALA A 212 4.80 -9.19 -11.64
CA ALA A 212 5.19 -10.52 -12.14
C ALA A 212 4.51 -11.70 -11.40
N ASN A 213 3.97 -11.47 -10.20
CA ASN A 213 3.19 -12.47 -9.47
C ASN A 213 1.85 -12.81 -10.15
N ILE A 214 1.33 -11.90 -10.99
CA ILE A 214 0.17 -12.12 -11.87
C ILE A 214 0.63 -12.25 -13.32
N MET A 215 1.35 -11.23 -13.83
CA MET A 215 1.84 -11.16 -15.21
C MET A 215 3.19 -11.89 -15.36
N LYS A 216 3.14 -13.22 -15.25
CA LYS A 216 4.34 -14.09 -15.21
C LYS A 216 5.27 -13.99 -16.42
N LEU A 217 4.74 -13.65 -17.60
CA LEU A 217 5.53 -13.53 -18.83
C LEU A 217 6.05 -12.10 -19.04
N GLY A 218 5.17 -11.11 -19.23
CA GLY A 218 5.56 -9.72 -19.50
C GLY A 218 6.36 -9.07 -18.36
N ASP A 219 5.72 -8.85 -17.20
CA ASP A 219 6.41 -8.30 -16.03
C ASP A 219 7.49 -9.23 -15.47
N GLY A 220 7.40 -10.54 -15.73
CA GLY A 220 8.45 -11.51 -15.42
C GLY A 220 9.71 -11.33 -16.28
N LEU A 221 9.56 -11.02 -17.57
CA LEU A 221 10.66 -10.68 -18.47
C LEU A 221 11.31 -9.34 -18.07
N PHE A 222 10.50 -8.35 -17.72
CA PHE A 222 10.98 -7.06 -17.21
C PHE A 222 11.79 -7.23 -15.91
N LEU A 223 11.29 -8.04 -14.96
CA LEU A 223 11.98 -8.36 -13.71
C LEU A 223 13.34 -9.03 -13.98
N LYS A 224 13.38 -10.08 -14.81
CA LYS A 224 14.63 -10.78 -15.18
C LYS A 224 15.64 -9.83 -15.83
N SER A 225 15.19 -9.01 -16.77
CA SER A 225 16.02 -7.98 -17.43
C SER A 225 16.63 -7.00 -16.41
N CYS A 226 15.84 -6.56 -15.43
CA CYS A 226 16.33 -5.71 -14.35
C CYS A 226 17.34 -6.42 -13.43
N GLN A 227 17.11 -7.69 -13.10
CA GLN A 227 18.02 -8.52 -12.29
C GLN A 227 19.35 -8.80 -13.01
N GLU A 228 19.33 -9.01 -14.33
CA GLU A 228 20.53 -9.19 -15.15
C GLU A 228 21.40 -7.94 -15.14
N ILE A 229 20.81 -6.77 -15.44
CA ILE A 229 21.52 -5.50 -15.42
C ILE A 229 22.03 -5.16 -14.01
N ALA A 230 21.28 -5.47 -12.95
CA ALA A 230 21.70 -5.22 -11.56
C ALA A 230 23.05 -5.86 -11.21
N LYS A 231 23.40 -7.01 -11.81
CA LYS A 231 24.69 -7.70 -11.60
C LYS A 231 25.89 -6.85 -12.04
N LEU A 232 25.71 -5.93 -12.99
CA LEU A 232 26.74 -5.02 -13.49
C LEU A 232 27.03 -3.85 -12.51
N TYR A 233 26.17 -3.62 -11.51
CA TYR A 233 26.27 -2.48 -10.58
C TYR A 233 26.36 -2.94 -9.11
N PRO A 234 27.34 -3.78 -8.71
CA PRO A 234 27.39 -4.44 -7.41
C PRO A 234 27.45 -3.49 -6.19
N LYS A 235 27.81 -2.21 -6.40
CA LYS A 235 27.81 -1.17 -5.35
C LYS A 235 26.40 -0.65 -5.00
N HIS A 236 25.36 -1.02 -5.76
CA HIS A 236 23.99 -0.53 -5.58
C HIS A 236 23.09 -1.62 -5.00
N THR A 237 22.30 -1.29 -3.99
CA THR A 237 21.28 -2.22 -3.48
C THR A 237 20.13 -2.33 -4.48
N TYR A 238 20.07 -3.42 -5.23
CA TYR A 238 18.86 -3.82 -5.95
C TYR A 238 17.83 -4.41 -4.97
N SER A 239 16.55 -4.09 -5.14
CA SER A 239 15.51 -4.72 -4.32
C SER A 239 14.17 -4.80 -5.04
N GLU A 240 13.44 -5.90 -4.82
CA GLU A 240 12.13 -6.17 -5.42
C GLU A 240 10.99 -5.69 -4.50
N ALA A 241 9.79 -5.48 -5.03
CA ALA A 241 8.67 -4.95 -4.24
C ALA A 241 7.95 -5.99 -3.35
N VAL A 242 8.23 -7.29 -3.51
CA VAL A 242 7.42 -8.41 -2.99
C VAL A 242 8.22 -9.29 -2.02
N GLY A 243 7.54 -10.08 -1.17
CA GLY A 243 8.13 -11.18 -0.40
C GLY A 243 8.89 -10.81 0.88
N LYS A 244 9.01 -9.53 1.22
CA LYS A 244 9.92 -9.03 2.26
C LYS A 244 9.51 -9.24 3.74
N ASN A 245 8.45 -10.01 4.05
CA ASN A 245 7.97 -10.19 5.43
C ASN A 245 7.67 -8.84 6.15
N VAL A 246 7.15 -7.83 5.42
CA VAL A 246 6.83 -6.48 5.96
C VAL A 246 5.35 -6.09 5.83
N ALA A 247 4.51 -6.99 5.31
CA ALA A 247 3.10 -6.74 5.09
C ALA A 247 2.30 -6.81 6.40
N ASN A 248 1.26 -5.99 6.52
CA ASN A 248 0.36 -6.02 7.66
C ASN A 248 -0.72 -7.11 7.48
N PRO A 249 -0.80 -8.13 8.36
CA PRO A 249 -1.79 -9.19 8.23
C PRO A 249 -3.18 -8.77 8.77
N THR A 250 -3.32 -7.61 9.43
CA THR A 250 -4.55 -7.15 10.11
C THR A 250 -5.80 -7.29 9.25
N ALA A 251 -5.77 -6.84 8.00
CA ALA A 251 -6.93 -6.93 7.10
C ALA A 251 -7.36 -8.38 6.84
N LEU A 252 -6.40 -9.29 6.63
CA LEU A 252 -6.68 -10.70 6.38
C LEU A 252 -7.16 -11.43 7.66
N ILE A 253 -6.62 -11.07 8.83
CA ILE A 253 -7.10 -11.58 10.13
C ILE A 253 -8.54 -11.11 10.39
N LEU A 254 -8.89 -9.85 10.08
CA LEU A 254 -10.27 -9.38 10.18
C LEU A 254 -11.21 -10.08 9.18
N CYS A 255 -10.72 -10.44 8.00
CA CYS A 255 -11.47 -11.31 7.07
C CYS A 255 -11.68 -12.72 7.65
N SER A 256 -10.70 -13.32 8.34
CA SER A 256 -10.89 -14.62 9.00
C SER A 256 -11.87 -14.54 10.17
N VAL A 257 -11.91 -13.43 10.91
CA VAL A 257 -12.96 -13.14 11.91
C VAL A 257 -14.35 -13.06 11.28
N LYS A 258 -14.50 -12.44 10.10
CA LYS A 258 -15.77 -12.45 9.35
C LYS A 258 -16.16 -13.86 8.90
N LEU A 259 -15.21 -14.65 8.38
CA LEU A 259 -15.42 -16.05 8.01
C LEU A 259 -15.90 -16.89 9.21
N LEU A 260 -15.21 -16.79 10.35
CA LEU A 260 -15.57 -17.50 11.59
C LEU A 260 -16.98 -17.16 12.08
N ASN A 261 -17.42 -15.90 11.95
CA ASN A 261 -18.80 -15.53 12.25
C ASN A 261 -19.81 -16.16 11.28
N HIS A 262 -19.47 -16.24 9.98
CA HIS A 262 -20.30 -16.84 8.94
C HIS A 262 -20.48 -18.35 9.14
N ILE A 263 -19.40 -19.09 9.46
CA ILE A 263 -19.45 -20.53 9.79
C ILE A 263 -19.87 -20.83 11.25
N ASN A 264 -20.56 -19.87 11.89
CA ASN A 264 -21.10 -19.95 13.26
C ASN A 264 -20.06 -20.20 14.39
N LEU A 265 -18.77 -20.09 14.11
CA LEU A 265 -17.65 -20.19 15.06
C LEU A 265 -17.37 -18.86 15.79
N LYS A 266 -18.45 -18.19 16.22
CA LYS A 266 -18.46 -16.82 16.81
C LYS A 266 -17.52 -16.66 18.00
N ARG A 267 -17.35 -17.69 18.83
CA ARG A 267 -16.43 -17.69 19.99
C ARG A 267 -14.98 -17.42 19.56
N TYR A 268 -14.51 -18.08 18.51
CA TYR A 268 -13.16 -17.91 17.98
C TYR A 268 -13.01 -16.56 17.28
N ALA A 269 -14.05 -16.12 16.57
CA ALA A 269 -14.10 -14.79 15.96
C ALA A 269 -13.90 -13.66 17.00
N VAL A 270 -14.56 -13.77 18.17
CA VAL A 270 -14.34 -12.85 19.30
C VAL A 270 -12.91 -12.95 19.83
N GLN A 271 -12.43 -14.16 20.15
CA GLN A 271 -11.09 -14.34 20.74
C GLN A 271 -9.95 -13.79 19.87
N ILE A 272 -9.99 -14.04 18.55
CA ILE A 272 -8.97 -13.55 17.60
C ILE A 272 -9.07 -12.03 17.44
N ARG A 273 -10.29 -11.47 17.39
CA ARG A 273 -10.50 -10.02 17.32
C ARG A 273 -10.00 -9.30 18.56
N GLU A 274 -10.27 -9.81 19.76
CA GLU A 274 -9.77 -9.19 21.00
C GLU A 274 -8.25 -9.28 21.12
N ALA A 275 -7.65 -10.41 20.72
CA ALA A 275 -6.19 -10.55 20.67
C ALA A 275 -5.55 -9.54 19.70
N LEU A 276 -6.13 -9.35 18.51
CA LEU A 276 -5.69 -8.37 17.52
C LEU A 276 -5.86 -6.92 18.02
N ASN A 277 -7.04 -6.59 18.55
CA ASN A 277 -7.33 -5.26 19.14
C ASN A 277 -6.33 -4.92 20.25
N ARG A 278 -6.01 -5.89 21.12
CA ARG A 278 -5.02 -5.70 22.19
C ARG A 278 -3.64 -5.35 21.64
N VAL A 279 -3.14 -6.07 20.63
CA VAL A 279 -1.83 -5.77 20.00
C VAL A 279 -1.82 -4.37 19.37
N LEU A 280 -2.89 -4.01 18.65
CA LEU A 280 -3.02 -2.69 18.01
C LEU A 280 -3.05 -1.55 19.05
N ASN A 281 -3.82 -1.73 20.13
CA ASN A 281 -3.98 -0.75 21.21
C ASN A 281 -2.72 -0.62 22.07
N GLU A 282 -2.05 -1.73 22.42
CA GLU A 282 -0.75 -1.69 23.12
C GLU A 282 0.33 -1.03 22.26
N GLY A 283 0.23 -1.13 20.93
CA GLY A 283 1.07 -0.39 19.98
C GLY A 283 2.56 -0.76 19.92
N LYS A 284 3.01 -1.68 20.78
CA LYS A 284 4.42 -2.12 20.90
C LYS A 284 4.95 -2.85 19.66
N VAL A 285 4.09 -3.57 18.95
CA VAL A 285 4.45 -4.34 17.74
C VAL A 285 3.64 -3.80 16.57
N ARG A 286 4.30 -3.14 15.63
CA ARG A 286 3.67 -2.46 14.49
C ARG A 286 4.46 -2.70 13.20
N THR A 287 3.75 -3.04 12.13
CA THR A 287 4.31 -3.11 10.78
C THR A 287 4.56 -1.70 10.21
N LYS A 288 5.28 -1.61 9.09
CA LYS A 288 5.80 -0.33 8.57
C LYS A 288 4.72 0.65 8.11
N ASP A 289 3.60 0.15 7.61
CA ASP A 289 2.39 0.90 7.27
C ASP A 289 1.67 1.48 8.50
N LEU A 290 1.81 0.85 9.67
CA LEU A 290 1.33 1.35 10.97
C LEU A 290 2.37 2.24 11.68
N GLY A 291 3.46 2.62 10.99
CA GLY A 291 4.52 3.45 11.53
C GLY A 291 5.54 2.73 12.43
N GLY A 292 5.54 1.40 12.47
CA GLY A 292 6.53 0.61 13.21
C GLY A 292 7.66 0.05 12.33
N GLN A 293 8.43 -0.89 12.88
CA GLN A 293 9.53 -1.57 12.16
C GLN A 293 9.42 -3.10 12.15
N ASN A 294 8.41 -3.66 12.80
CA ASN A 294 8.24 -5.10 12.94
C ASN A 294 7.84 -5.77 11.62
N SER A 295 8.20 -7.04 11.50
CA SER A 295 7.86 -7.91 10.38
C SER A 295 6.42 -8.44 10.46
N THR A 296 5.94 -9.06 9.37
CA THR A 296 4.65 -9.77 9.34
C THR A 296 4.62 -10.89 10.37
N THR A 297 5.73 -11.62 10.52
CA THR A 297 5.87 -12.72 11.48
C THR A 297 5.91 -12.24 12.93
N ASP A 298 6.65 -11.16 13.23
CA ASP A 298 6.64 -10.55 14.57
C ASP A 298 5.22 -10.14 14.99
N PHE A 299 4.48 -9.49 14.09
CA PHE A 299 3.12 -9.05 14.34
C PHE A 299 2.17 -10.24 14.54
N THR A 300 2.27 -11.29 13.71
CA THR A 300 1.53 -12.54 13.89
C THR A 300 1.84 -13.18 15.25
N GLN A 301 3.10 -13.23 15.66
CA GLN A 301 3.51 -13.84 16.93
C GLN A 301 3.03 -13.03 18.14
N ALA A 302 2.96 -11.71 18.03
CA ALA A 302 2.34 -10.85 19.05
C ALA A 302 0.84 -11.15 19.20
N VAL A 303 0.09 -11.33 18.10
CA VAL A 303 -1.34 -11.69 18.14
C VAL A 303 -1.55 -13.08 18.74
N ILE A 304 -0.72 -14.06 18.40
CA ILE A 304 -0.75 -15.40 19.01
C ILE A 304 -0.49 -15.33 20.52
N SER A 305 0.50 -14.52 20.94
CA SER A 305 0.84 -14.33 22.36
C SER A 305 -0.29 -13.66 23.14
N ALA A 306 -0.94 -12.64 22.56
CA ALA A 306 -2.12 -11.99 23.14
C ALA A 306 -3.31 -12.97 23.26
N LEU A 307 -3.51 -13.84 22.26
CA LEU A 307 -4.54 -14.88 22.27
C LEU A 307 -4.30 -15.91 23.38
N HIS A 308 -3.06 -16.40 23.53
CA HIS A 308 -2.68 -17.30 24.62
C HIS A 308 -2.86 -16.68 26.01
N HIS A 309 -2.48 -15.41 26.18
CA HIS A 309 -2.73 -14.67 27.41
C HIS A 309 -4.22 -14.54 27.72
N LEU A 310 -5.06 -14.22 26.73
CA LEU A 310 -6.51 -14.12 26.91
C LEU A 310 -7.10 -15.46 27.39
N LEU A 311 -6.68 -16.56 26.77
CA LEU A 311 -7.10 -17.92 27.15
C LEU A 311 -6.59 -18.32 28.55
N ALA A 312 -5.42 -17.86 28.96
CA ALA A 312 -4.87 -18.12 30.30
C ALA A 312 -5.66 -17.38 31.40
N VAL A 313 -5.98 -16.10 31.19
CA VAL A 313 -6.80 -15.30 32.12
C VAL A 313 -8.19 -15.94 32.28
N ILE A 314 -8.85 -16.30 31.18
CA ILE A 314 -10.17 -16.96 31.22
C ILE A 314 -10.11 -18.28 32.04
N ARG A 315 -9.01 -19.06 31.94
CA ARG A 315 -8.84 -20.25 32.79
C ARG A 315 -8.67 -19.92 34.27
N GLN A 316 -7.89 -18.90 34.61
CA GLN A 316 -7.71 -18.46 35.99
C GLN A 316 -9.03 -17.96 36.60
N GLU A 317 -9.80 -17.17 35.84
CA GLU A 317 -11.13 -16.67 36.22
C GLU A 317 -12.10 -17.82 36.52
N ILE A 318 -12.13 -18.85 35.67
CA ILE A 318 -12.97 -20.05 35.85
C ILE A 318 -12.57 -20.80 37.13
N VAL A 319 -11.27 -20.99 37.38
CA VAL A 319 -10.78 -21.66 38.60
C VAL A 319 -11.14 -20.86 39.87
N LYS A 320 -10.95 -19.54 39.84
CA LYS A 320 -11.31 -18.62 40.94
C LYS A 320 -12.81 -18.66 41.23
N ASN A 321 -13.65 -18.61 40.19
CA ASN A 321 -15.10 -18.68 40.33
C ASN A 321 -15.56 -20.06 40.84
N HIS A 322 -14.92 -21.15 40.42
CA HIS A 322 -15.20 -22.48 40.95
C HIS A 322 -14.90 -22.57 42.46
N LEU A 323 -13.72 -22.09 42.90
CA LEU A 323 -13.35 -22.01 44.31
C LEU A 323 -14.33 -21.17 45.14
N LEU A 324 -14.75 -20.01 44.63
CA LEU A 324 -15.77 -19.16 45.28
C LEU A 324 -17.12 -19.87 45.42
N VAL A 325 -17.60 -20.54 44.37
CA VAL A 325 -18.86 -21.30 44.40
C VAL A 325 -18.77 -22.45 45.40
N THR A 326 -17.68 -23.21 45.43
CA THR A 326 -17.47 -24.28 46.42
C THR A 326 -17.42 -23.73 47.85
N ALA A 327 -16.75 -22.59 48.07
CA ALA A 327 -16.72 -21.94 49.39
C ALA A 327 -18.12 -21.49 49.86
N ILE A 328 -18.92 -20.89 48.97
CA ILE A 328 -20.31 -20.50 49.28
C ILE A 328 -21.17 -21.72 49.61
N ILE A 329 -21.10 -22.80 48.82
CA ILE A 329 -21.83 -24.05 49.10
C ILE A 329 -21.38 -24.66 50.45
N GLN A 330 -20.11 -24.48 50.83
CA GLN A 330 -19.61 -24.96 52.11
C GLN A 330 -20.24 -24.23 53.31
N THR A 331 -20.70 -22.98 53.15
CA THR A 331 -21.42 -22.20 54.18
C THR A 331 -22.92 -22.52 54.29
N GLU A 332 -23.49 -23.33 53.39
CA GLU A 332 -24.90 -23.72 53.44
C GLU A 332 -25.20 -24.63 54.66
N ILE A 333 -26.17 -24.22 55.48
CA ILE A 333 -26.52 -24.90 56.74
C ILE A 333 -27.38 -26.15 56.48
N ASN A 334 -28.18 -26.14 55.41
CA ASN A 334 -29.04 -27.27 55.07
C ASN A 334 -28.22 -28.41 54.42
N VAL A 335 -27.92 -29.44 55.21
CA VAL A 335 -27.11 -30.61 54.82
C VAL A 335 -27.59 -31.27 53.52
N LYS A 336 -28.91 -31.40 53.33
CA LYS A 336 -29.49 -32.06 52.16
C LYS A 336 -29.28 -31.24 50.89
N LYS A 337 -29.57 -29.94 50.97
CA LYS A 337 -29.39 -28.98 49.88
C LYS A 337 -27.90 -28.77 49.52
N LYS A 338 -27.02 -28.80 50.53
CA LYS A 338 -25.56 -28.75 50.36
C LYS A 338 -25.03 -29.97 49.59
N ALA A 339 -25.52 -31.18 49.90
CA ALA A 339 -25.15 -32.40 49.18
C ALA A 339 -25.60 -32.34 47.70
N GLU A 340 -26.84 -31.92 47.43
CA GLU A 340 -27.38 -31.75 46.07
C GLU A 340 -26.56 -30.72 45.25
N LEU A 341 -26.23 -29.58 45.84
CA LEU A 341 -25.43 -28.54 45.18
C LEU A 341 -23.99 -28.98 44.89
N MET A 342 -23.33 -29.68 45.82
CA MET A 342 -21.99 -30.25 45.59
C MET A 342 -22.00 -31.30 44.47
N GLN A 343 -23.02 -32.15 44.42
CA GLN A 343 -23.16 -33.18 43.39
C GLN A 343 -23.33 -32.57 41.98
N GLU A 344 -24.16 -31.52 41.84
CA GLU A 344 -24.35 -30.83 40.57
C GLU A 344 -23.10 -30.04 40.12
N VAL A 345 -22.33 -29.46 41.05
CA VAL A 345 -21.04 -28.81 40.73
C VAL A 345 -20.02 -29.81 40.21
N GLU A 346 -19.85 -30.96 40.88
CA GLU A 346 -18.84 -31.96 40.47
C GLU A 346 -19.25 -32.68 39.17
N LYS A 347 -20.55 -32.86 38.92
CA LYS A 347 -21.11 -33.31 37.65
C LYS A 347 -20.80 -32.33 36.50
N ARG A 348 -21.02 -31.03 36.70
CA ARG A 348 -20.69 -29.99 35.69
C ARG A 348 -19.19 -29.90 35.40
N LYS A 349 -18.35 -30.02 36.44
CA LYS A 349 -16.89 -30.09 36.31
C LYS A 349 -16.45 -31.31 35.48
N SER A 350 -17.05 -32.48 35.75
CA SER A 350 -16.79 -33.71 35.00
C SER A 350 -17.16 -33.57 33.51
N GLN A 351 -18.34 -33.00 33.22
CA GLN A 351 -18.78 -32.69 31.85
C GLN A 351 -17.84 -31.71 31.14
N LEU A 352 -17.37 -30.66 31.84
CA LEU A 352 -16.45 -29.68 31.30
C LEU A 352 -15.08 -30.31 30.97
N VAL A 353 -14.54 -31.16 31.85
CA VAL A 353 -13.27 -31.87 31.64
C VAL A 353 -13.37 -32.80 30.44
N PHE A 354 -14.45 -33.57 30.33
CA PHE A 354 -14.70 -34.46 29.19
C PHE A 354 -14.77 -33.68 27.86
N ALA A 355 -15.56 -32.61 27.80
CA ALA A 355 -15.67 -31.76 26.62
C ALA A 355 -14.33 -31.12 26.23
N LEU A 356 -13.53 -30.70 27.21
CA LEU A 356 -12.23 -30.07 26.98
C LEU A 356 -11.16 -31.08 26.54
N ALA A 357 -11.24 -32.34 27.02
CA ALA A 357 -10.40 -33.44 26.53
C ALA A 357 -10.75 -33.82 25.09
N ALA A 358 -12.04 -33.97 24.76
CA ALA A 358 -12.50 -34.20 23.39
C ALA A 358 -12.06 -33.08 22.44
N PHE A 359 -12.19 -31.82 22.86
CA PHE A 359 -11.76 -30.66 22.07
C PHE A 359 -10.24 -30.59 21.87
N LYS A 360 -9.44 -30.89 22.90
CA LYS A 360 -7.97 -31.02 22.74
C LYS A 360 -7.62 -32.11 21.73
N LYS A 361 -8.27 -33.28 21.80
CA LYS A 361 -8.03 -34.39 20.87
C LYS A 361 -8.38 -34.00 19.43
N ALA A 362 -9.52 -33.35 19.21
CA ALA A 362 -9.93 -32.82 17.91
C ALA A 362 -8.92 -31.79 17.35
N ASN A 363 -8.43 -30.87 18.19
CA ASN A 363 -7.43 -29.88 17.76
C ASN A 363 -6.06 -30.48 17.47
N ILE A 364 -5.61 -31.48 18.24
CA ILE A 364 -4.34 -32.17 17.97
C ILE A 364 -4.44 -32.95 16.66
N VAL A 365 -5.54 -33.67 16.43
CA VAL A 365 -5.78 -34.37 15.16
C VAL A 365 -5.85 -33.36 14.00
N GLY A 366 -6.60 -32.26 14.15
CA GLY A 366 -6.66 -31.20 13.14
C GLY A 366 -5.30 -30.56 12.84
N ALA A 367 -4.51 -30.26 13.86
CA ALA A 367 -3.15 -29.75 13.71
C ALA A 367 -2.24 -30.76 12.99
N CYS A 368 -2.21 -32.02 13.41
CA CYS A 368 -1.42 -33.06 12.75
C CYS A 368 -1.87 -33.34 11.30
N VAL A 369 -3.17 -33.22 10.99
CA VAL A 369 -3.68 -33.34 9.62
C VAL A 369 -3.26 -32.13 8.77
N ILE A 370 -3.40 -30.90 9.30
CA ILE A 370 -2.96 -29.68 8.60
C ILE A 370 -1.44 -29.70 8.38
N ASP A 371 -0.66 -30.07 9.39
CA ASP A 371 0.80 -30.09 9.32
C ASP A 371 1.31 -31.21 8.37
N LYS A 372 0.60 -32.35 8.32
CA LYS A 372 0.86 -33.41 7.34
C LYS A 372 0.48 -32.99 5.92
N MET A 373 -0.71 -32.41 5.71
CA MET A 373 -1.13 -31.88 4.40
C MET A 373 -0.18 -30.77 3.93
N ALA A 374 0.25 -29.88 4.83
CA ALA A 374 1.22 -28.83 4.52
C ALA A 374 2.60 -29.42 4.18
N LYS A 375 3.09 -30.45 4.88
CA LYS A 375 4.34 -31.13 4.51
C LYS A 375 4.25 -31.80 3.15
N ASP A 376 3.16 -32.53 2.90
CA ASP A 376 2.97 -33.29 1.67
C ASP A 376 2.77 -32.34 0.46
N GLU A 377 2.00 -31.24 0.59
CA GLU A 377 1.83 -30.26 -0.49
C GLU A 377 3.05 -29.35 -0.72
N LEU A 378 3.75 -28.92 0.35
CA LEU A 378 4.81 -27.91 0.24
C LEU A 378 6.18 -28.50 -0.14
N MET A 379 6.41 -29.80 0.08
CA MET A 379 7.74 -30.43 -0.10
C MET A 379 7.83 -31.50 -1.21
N SER A 380 6.73 -31.87 -1.90
CA SER A 380 6.76 -32.98 -2.87
C SER A 380 6.22 -32.70 -4.28
N THR A 381 6.08 -31.45 -4.70
CA THR A 381 5.55 -31.14 -6.05
C THR A 381 6.62 -30.70 -7.03
N SER A 382 7.00 -31.56 -8.00
CA SER A 382 7.71 -31.12 -9.21
C SER A 382 6.73 -30.53 -10.23
N GLU A 383 7.21 -29.65 -11.14
CA GLU A 383 6.34 -28.97 -12.12
C GLU A 383 5.61 -29.94 -13.08
N GLU A 384 6.16 -31.14 -13.31
CA GLU A 384 5.53 -32.18 -14.15
C GLU A 384 4.25 -32.75 -13.55
N GLN A 385 4.22 -33.01 -12.23
CA GLN A 385 3.02 -33.53 -11.58
C GLN A 385 1.87 -32.52 -11.57
N GLN A 386 2.17 -31.21 -11.52
CA GLN A 386 1.15 -30.16 -11.68
C GLN A 386 0.51 -30.17 -13.09
N ARG A 387 1.24 -30.55 -14.13
CA ARG A 387 0.67 -30.75 -15.49
C ARG A 387 -0.22 -32.00 -15.57
N MET A 388 0.17 -33.09 -14.90
CA MET A 388 -0.61 -34.34 -14.86
C MET A 388 -1.91 -34.19 -14.07
N LEU A 389 -1.89 -33.53 -12.90
CA LEU A 389 -3.08 -33.32 -12.07
C LEU A 389 -4.16 -32.46 -12.75
N ARG A 390 -3.77 -31.53 -13.64
CA ARG A 390 -4.74 -30.76 -14.45
C ARG A 390 -5.51 -31.60 -15.47
N LYS A 391 -5.00 -32.78 -15.85
CA LYS A 391 -5.65 -33.69 -16.84
C LYS A 391 -6.49 -34.81 -16.21
N ARG A 392 -6.43 -35.03 -14.88
CA ARG A 392 -7.16 -36.12 -14.20
C ARG A 392 -8.01 -35.63 -13.02
N ARG A 393 -9.06 -34.83 -13.32
CA ARG A 393 -10.23 -34.72 -12.43
C ARG A 393 -11.17 -35.90 -12.68
N ASP A 394 -10.78 -37.08 -12.20
CA ASP A 394 -11.66 -38.24 -12.23
C ASP A 394 -12.58 -38.25 -10.98
N LYS A 395 -13.86 -38.57 -11.19
CA LYS A 395 -14.96 -38.24 -10.26
C LYS A 395 -14.97 -39.07 -8.96
N ARG A 396 -14.12 -40.09 -8.85
CA ARG A 396 -14.15 -41.08 -7.75
C ARG A 396 -13.58 -40.57 -6.43
N GLY A 397 -12.44 -39.87 -6.45
CA GLY A 397 -11.78 -39.40 -5.22
C GLY A 397 -12.60 -38.36 -4.42
N LEU A 398 -13.48 -37.62 -5.08
CA LEU A 398 -14.43 -36.71 -4.43
C LEU A 398 -15.55 -37.47 -3.70
N ALA A 399 -15.96 -38.63 -4.20
CA ALA A 399 -16.99 -39.46 -3.56
C ALA A 399 -16.49 -40.10 -2.26
N ASP A 400 -15.29 -40.69 -2.26
CA ASP A 400 -14.72 -41.32 -1.07
C ASP A 400 -14.41 -40.32 0.06
N THR A 401 -14.01 -39.10 -0.33
CA THR A 401 -13.79 -38.01 0.63
C THR A 401 -15.13 -37.49 1.19
N ALA A 402 -16.17 -37.37 0.36
CA ALA A 402 -17.51 -37.00 0.80
C ALA A 402 -18.13 -38.03 1.76
N ASN A 403 -17.94 -39.33 1.50
CA ASN A 403 -18.47 -40.40 2.36
C ASN A 403 -17.85 -40.39 3.77
N LYS A 404 -16.55 -40.08 3.91
CA LYS A 404 -15.93 -39.88 5.23
C LYS A 404 -16.44 -38.62 5.95
N VAL A 405 -16.72 -37.55 5.22
CA VAL A 405 -17.29 -36.31 5.79
C VAL A 405 -18.73 -36.52 6.23
N ASN A 406 -19.53 -37.29 5.50
CA ASN A 406 -20.92 -37.60 5.85
C ASN A 406 -21.02 -38.35 7.18
N GLY A 407 -20.18 -39.37 7.43
CA GLY A 407 -20.18 -40.07 8.73
C GLY A 407 -19.94 -39.14 9.93
N THR A 408 -18.99 -38.21 9.82
CA THR A 408 -18.78 -37.18 10.85
C THR A 408 -19.89 -36.12 10.92
N LYS A 409 -20.62 -35.90 9.82
CA LYS A 409 -21.74 -34.97 9.77
C LYS A 409 -22.95 -35.53 10.51
N ASP A 410 -23.25 -36.81 10.35
CA ASP A 410 -24.36 -37.48 11.02
C ASP A 410 -24.13 -37.54 12.55
N GLU A 411 -22.88 -37.82 12.99
CA GLU A 411 -22.50 -37.73 14.41
C GLU A 411 -22.63 -36.30 14.98
N LEU A 412 -22.25 -35.28 14.21
CA LEU A 412 -22.40 -33.87 14.60
C LEU A 412 -23.86 -33.42 14.63
N GLU A 413 -24.70 -33.87 13.69
CA GLU A 413 -26.14 -33.56 13.68
C GLU A 413 -26.87 -34.24 14.84
N GLN A 414 -26.51 -35.48 15.22
CA GLN A 414 -27.02 -36.12 16.44
C GLN A 414 -26.64 -35.34 17.71
N GLN A 415 -25.37 -34.90 17.84
CA GLN A 415 -24.94 -34.09 18.97
C GLN A 415 -25.62 -32.70 18.98
N GLN A 416 -25.79 -32.08 17.82
CA GLN A 416 -26.49 -30.80 17.70
C GLN A 416 -27.98 -30.92 18.04
N GLN A 417 -28.66 -32.01 17.66
CA GLN A 417 -30.03 -32.28 18.10
C GLN A 417 -30.11 -32.52 19.61
N ALA A 418 -29.19 -33.27 20.21
CA ALA A 418 -29.14 -33.46 21.67
C ALA A 418 -28.98 -32.13 22.44
N ILE A 419 -28.15 -31.21 21.92
CA ILE A 419 -27.97 -29.87 22.47
C ILE A 419 -29.24 -29.00 22.29
N ILE A 420 -29.90 -29.07 21.13
CA ILE A 420 -31.16 -28.34 20.88
C ILE A 420 -32.31 -28.87 21.76
N LEU A 421 -32.40 -30.19 21.95
CA LEU A 421 -33.40 -30.80 22.82
C LEU A 421 -33.17 -30.41 24.29
N SER A 422 -31.90 -30.42 24.73
CA SER A 422 -31.49 -29.94 26.05
C SER A 422 -31.78 -28.44 26.24
N GLY A 423 -31.56 -27.62 25.21
CA GLY A 423 -31.92 -26.20 25.20
C GLY A 423 -33.44 -25.95 25.28
N LYS A 424 -34.26 -26.79 24.63
CA LYS A 424 -35.72 -26.74 24.74
C LYS A 424 -36.22 -27.19 26.12
N LEU A 425 -35.55 -28.16 26.77
CA LEU A 425 -35.82 -28.56 28.15
C LEU A 425 -35.44 -27.44 29.13
N LEU A 426 -34.28 -26.81 28.97
CA LEU A 426 -33.87 -25.62 29.72
C LEU A 426 -34.84 -24.44 29.52
N GLY A 427 -35.37 -24.25 28.31
CA GLY A 427 -36.41 -23.25 28.02
C GLY A 427 -37.78 -23.54 28.65
N LYS A 428 -38.09 -24.82 28.95
CA LYS A 428 -39.28 -25.21 29.72
C LYS A 428 -39.09 -25.04 31.23
N TYR A 429 -37.92 -25.37 31.77
CA TYR A 429 -37.62 -25.22 33.21
C TYR A 429 -37.30 -23.78 33.63
N GLY A 430 -36.59 -23.02 32.79
CA GLY A 430 -36.22 -21.62 33.05
C GLY A 430 -37.39 -20.64 33.13
N ARG A 431 -38.61 -21.07 32.77
CA ARG A 431 -39.84 -20.27 32.92
C ARG A 431 -40.48 -20.32 34.31
N ARG A 432 -40.02 -21.19 35.22
CA ARG A 432 -40.48 -21.21 36.63
C ARG A 432 -39.58 -20.39 37.57
N GLU A 433 -38.26 -20.43 37.41
CA GLU A 433 -37.36 -19.71 38.31
C GLU A 433 -37.57 -18.19 38.36
N VAL A 434 -37.99 -17.54 37.26
CA VAL A 434 -38.18 -16.08 37.24
C VAL A 434 -39.44 -15.68 38.00
N THR A 435 -40.55 -16.40 37.82
CA THR A 435 -41.78 -16.20 38.59
C THR A 435 -41.60 -16.57 40.06
N ASP A 436 -40.91 -17.68 40.35
CA ASP A 436 -40.70 -18.13 41.72
C ASP A 436 -39.76 -17.19 42.48
N LYS A 437 -38.66 -16.73 41.86
CA LYS A 437 -37.78 -15.70 42.46
C LYS A 437 -38.52 -14.38 42.66
N ALA A 438 -39.35 -13.94 41.70
CA ALA A 438 -40.17 -12.74 41.83
C ALA A 438 -41.16 -12.86 43.01
N LEU A 439 -41.90 -13.97 43.11
CA LEU A 439 -42.81 -14.24 44.23
C LEU A 439 -42.08 -14.31 45.58
N LEU A 440 -40.90 -14.95 45.65
CA LEU A 440 -40.09 -14.98 46.87
C LEU A 440 -39.60 -13.59 47.28
N THR A 441 -39.16 -12.74 46.34
CA THR A 441 -38.84 -11.33 46.67
C THR A 441 -40.07 -10.55 47.12
N LEU A 442 -41.23 -10.74 46.48
CA LEU A 442 -42.47 -10.05 46.85
C LEU A 442 -42.94 -10.46 48.25
N ALA A 443 -42.89 -11.76 48.55
CA ALA A 443 -43.24 -12.31 49.86
C ALA A 443 -42.26 -11.83 50.96
N PHE A 444 -40.97 -11.72 50.66
CA PHE A 444 -39.96 -11.21 51.61
C PHE A 444 -40.17 -9.71 51.90
N ILE A 445 -40.50 -8.91 50.89
CA ILE A 445 -40.86 -7.49 51.06
C ILE A 445 -42.15 -7.36 51.89
N PHE A 446 -43.17 -8.18 51.60
CA PHE A 446 -44.44 -8.16 52.34
C PHE A 446 -44.26 -8.59 53.81
N PHE A 447 -43.41 -9.59 54.07
CA PHE A 447 -43.04 -10.02 55.41
C PHE A 447 -42.37 -8.89 56.21
N LEU A 448 -41.38 -8.21 55.63
CA LEU A 448 -40.72 -7.05 56.26
C LEU A 448 -41.70 -5.89 56.52
N ALA A 449 -42.63 -5.62 55.60
CA ALA A 449 -43.67 -4.61 55.78
C ALA A 449 -44.62 -4.97 56.94
N CYS A 450 -45.04 -6.23 57.06
CA CYS A 450 -45.84 -6.70 58.20
C CYS A 450 -45.09 -6.60 59.53
N VAL A 451 -43.79 -6.96 59.57
CA VAL A 451 -42.96 -6.82 60.78
C VAL A 451 -42.82 -5.35 61.17
N ALA A 452 -42.57 -4.45 60.23
CA ALA A 452 -42.51 -3.01 60.47
C ALA A 452 -43.85 -2.45 61.00
N TYR A 453 -44.98 -2.84 60.41
CA TYR A 453 -46.31 -2.44 60.85
C TYR A 453 -46.63 -2.91 62.28
N VAL A 454 -46.29 -4.16 62.62
CA VAL A 454 -46.50 -4.71 63.98
C VAL A 454 -45.61 -4.03 65.02
N LEU A 455 -44.37 -3.67 64.66
CA LEU A 455 -43.49 -2.88 65.54
C LEU A 455 -44.02 -1.44 65.73
N GLN A 456 -44.47 -0.80 64.66
CA GLN A 456 -45.02 0.56 64.70
C GLN A 456 -46.30 0.63 65.56
N LYS A 457 -47.15 -0.41 65.53
CA LYS A 457 -48.37 -0.52 66.33
C LYS A 457 -48.19 -1.08 67.76
N ARG A 458 -46.93 -1.28 68.20
CA ARG A 458 -46.57 -1.68 69.58
C ARG A 458 -45.71 -0.64 70.30
N LEU A 459 -45.31 0.43 69.62
CA LEU A 459 -44.47 1.50 70.16
C LEU A 459 -45.22 2.83 70.35
N TRP A 460 -46.53 2.84 70.09
CA TRP A 460 -47.52 3.87 70.40
C TRP A 460 -48.82 3.19 70.83
#